data_AF-A0A2N1RAR2-F1
#
_entry.id   AF-A0A2N1RAR2-F1
#
_cell.length_a   1.000
_cell.length_b   1.000
_cell.length_c   1.000
_cell.angle_alpha   90.00
_cell.angle_beta   90.00
_cell.angle_gamma   90.00
#
_symmetry.space_group_name_H-M   'P 1'
#
loop_
_entity.id
_entity.type
_entity.pdbx_description
1 polymer ?
#
loop_
_entity_poly.entity_id
_entity_poly.type
_entity_poly.pdbx_seq_one_letter_code
_entity_poly.pdbx_strand_id
1 'polypeptide(L)'
;MAEERMRILSMLAEGKITADEADKLLEAMANRNKQASEEATKPAIGSTKCRYMYVKVEPKEGMPSERVAIKVPLALIKTGLNFSKFIPKEAQDKVQESMDKMGIP
;
A
#
# COMPACT_ATOMS: atom_id res chain seq x y z
N MET A 1 6.68 -21.66 15.93
CA MET A 1 6.49 -22.62 14.81
C MET A 1 6.68 -24.08 15.23
N ALA A 2 7.88 -24.52 15.62
CA ALA A 2 8.08 -25.92 16.07
C ALA A 2 7.27 -26.25 17.33
N GLU A 3 7.22 -25.32 18.28
CA GLU A 3 6.46 -25.44 19.53
C GLU A 3 4.94 -25.57 19.30
N GLU A 4 4.37 -24.81 18.36
CA GLU A 4 2.94 -24.86 18.05
C GLU A 4 2.55 -26.18 17.38
N ARG A 5 3.42 -26.71 16.51
CA ARG A 5 3.24 -28.03 15.89
C ARG A 5 3.28 -29.15 16.94
N MET A 6 4.22 -29.03 17.88
CA MET A 6 4.34 -29.97 19.00
C MET A 6 3.11 -29.93 19.90
N ARG A 7 2.54 -28.74 20.13
CA ARG A 7 1.31 -28.56 20.92
C ARG A 7 0.10 -29.24 20.29
N ILE A 8 -0.07 -29.16 18.97
CA ILE A 8 -1.16 -29.87 18.26
C ILE A 8 -1.00 -31.39 18.41
N LEU A 9 0.23 -31.90 18.26
CA LEU A 9 0.50 -33.33 18.43
C LEU A 9 0.30 -33.81 19.87
N SER A 10 0.63 -33.00 20.87
CA SER A 10 0.29 -33.29 22.27
C SER A 10 -1.22 -33.32 22.49
N MET A 11 -1.98 -32.40 21.90
CA MET A 11 -3.45 -32.42 22.00
C MET A 11 -4.07 -33.65 21.34
N LEU A 12 -3.48 -34.15 20.24
CA LEU A 12 -3.89 -35.40 19.60
C LEU A 12 -3.54 -36.62 20.50
N ALA A 13 -2.34 -36.65 21.09
CA ALA A 13 -1.92 -37.72 21.99
C ALA A 13 -2.75 -37.77 23.28
N GLU A 14 -3.18 -36.61 23.79
CA GLU A 14 -4.10 -36.47 24.92
C GLU A 14 -5.56 -36.77 24.54
N GLY A 15 -5.86 -36.98 23.25
CA GLY A 15 -7.22 -37.27 22.76
C GLY A 15 -8.18 -36.08 22.82
N LYS A 16 -7.66 -34.86 22.98
CA LYS A 16 -8.46 -33.62 23.02
C LYS A 16 -9.01 -33.22 21.65
N ILE A 17 -8.40 -33.71 20.59
CA ILE A 17 -8.78 -33.49 19.19
C ILE A 17 -8.72 -34.82 18.44
N THR A 18 -9.50 -34.93 17.37
CA THR A 18 -9.48 -36.08 16.46
C THR A 18 -8.37 -35.94 15.41
N ALA A 19 -8.04 -37.04 14.72
CA ALA A 19 -7.03 -37.04 13.66
C ALA A 19 -7.37 -36.06 12.52
N ASP A 20 -8.65 -35.95 12.15
CA ASP A 20 -9.12 -35.03 11.10
C ASP A 20 -8.96 -33.56 11.50
N GLU A 21 -9.25 -33.23 12.75
CA GLU A 21 -9.06 -31.88 13.29
C GLU A 21 -7.58 -31.51 13.39
N ALA A 22 -6.74 -32.46 13.80
CA ALA A 22 -5.29 -32.27 13.84
C ALA A 22 -4.74 -31.97 12.43
N ASP A 23 -5.20 -32.68 11.41
CA ASP A 23 -4.76 -32.49 10.02
C ASP A 23 -5.13 -31.08 9.51
N LYS A 24 -6.40 -30.65 9.71
CA LYS A 24 -6.86 -29.29 9.37
C LYS A 24 -6.06 -28.20 10.08
N LEU A 25 -5.72 -28.37 11.35
CA LEU A 25 -4.94 -27.40 12.10
C LEU A 25 -3.50 -27.31 11.58
N LEU A 26 -2.89 -28.45 11.23
CA LEU A 26 -1.56 -28.49 10.64
C LEU A 26 -1.53 -27.86 9.24
N GLU A 27 -2.56 -28.07 8.42
CA GLU A 27 -2.71 -27.41 7.12
C GLU A 27 -2.89 -25.89 7.25
N ALA A 28 -3.76 -25.44 8.15
CA ALA A 28 -3.99 -24.02 8.41
C ALA A 28 -2.68 -23.32 8.86
N MET A 29 -1.88 -23.98 9.70
CA MET A 29 -0.56 -23.50 10.09
C MET A 29 0.43 -23.43 8.93
N ALA A 30 0.45 -24.45 8.06
CA ALA A 30 1.32 -24.45 6.87
C ALA A 30 0.94 -23.34 5.88
N ASN A 31 -0.35 -23.06 5.71
CA ASN A 31 -0.85 -21.98 4.86
C ASN A 31 -0.53 -20.59 5.44
N ARG A 32 -0.62 -20.42 6.76
CA ARG A 32 -0.17 -19.20 7.44
C ARG A 32 1.33 -18.94 7.22
N ASN A 33 2.14 -19.99 7.19
CA ASN A 33 3.57 -19.89 6.90
C ASN A 33 3.83 -19.45 5.44
N LYS A 34 3.06 -19.97 4.47
CA LYS A 34 3.14 -19.50 3.08
C LYS A 34 2.77 -18.03 2.96
N GLN A 35 1.67 -17.59 3.57
CA GLN A 35 1.27 -16.18 3.59
C GLN A 35 2.30 -15.26 4.25
N ALA A 36 2.87 -15.66 5.40
CA ALA A 36 3.91 -14.88 6.07
C ALA A 36 5.22 -14.82 5.25
N SER A 37 5.55 -15.87 4.49
CA SER A 37 6.71 -15.86 3.60
C SER A 37 6.49 -15.03 2.33
N GLU A 38 5.26 -14.99 1.82
CA GLU A 38 4.88 -14.19 0.65
C GLU A 38 4.80 -12.68 0.96
N GLU A 39 4.52 -12.30 2.21
CA GLU A 39 4.61 -10.92 2.68
C GLU A 39 6.06 -10.45 2.90
N ALA A 40 7.01 -11.36 3.11
CA ALA A 40 8.41 -11.03 3.38
C ALA A 40 9.34 -11.04 2.15
N THR A 41 8.97 -11.67 1.03
CA THR A 41 9.90 -11.89 -0.10
C THR A 41 9.33 -11.67 -1.51
N LYS A 42 8.26 -10.88 -1.67
CA LYS A 42 7.87 -10.37 -2.98
C LYS A 42 7.95 -8.83 -3.00
N PRO A 43 8.93 -8.21 -3.68
CA PRO A 43 8.60 -6.98 -4.39
C PRO A 43 7.61 -7.42 -5.47
N ALA A 44 6.32 -7.34 -5.16
CA ALA A 44 5.29 -7.60 -6.14
C ALA A 44 5.44 -6.55 -7.25
N ILE A 45 6.14 -6.92 -8.32
CA ILE A 45 6.05 -6.32 -9.64
C ILE A 45 4.59 -6.51 -10.06
N GLY A 46 3.72 -5.59 -9.63
CA GLY A 46 2.29 -5.60 -9.94
C GLY A 46 1.32 -5.36 -8.77
N SER A 47 1.72 -5.43 -7.50
CA SER A 47 0.77 -5.21 -6.39
C SER A 47 1.31 -4.45 -5.18
N THR A 48 2.41 -3.71 -5.34
CA THR A 48 2.57 -2.51 -4.51
C THR A 48 1.36 -1.63 -4.85
N LYS A 49 0.31 -1.66 -4.02
CA LYS A 49 -0.76 -0.66 -4.06
C LYS A 49 -0.03 0.66 -3.89
N CYS A 50 0.29 1.31 -5.00
CA CYS A 50 1.01 2.55 -5.02
C CYS A 50 0.09 3.52 -4.27
N ARG A 51 0.42 3.80 -3.01
CA ARG A 51 -0.47 4.56 -2.12
C ARG A 51 -0.38 6.05 -2.46
N TYR A 52 0.78 6.47 -2.96
CA TYR A 52 1.09 7.87 -3.24
C TYR A 52 1.89 8.00 -4.55
N MET A 53 1.57 9.03 -5.33
CA MET A 53 2.35 9.58 -6.42
C MET A 53 3.20 10.74 -5.88
N TYR A 54 4.49 10.76 -6.19
CA TYR A 54 5.40 11.82 -5.76
C TYR A 54 5.70 12.73 -6.95
N VAL A 55 5.42 14.03 -6.80
CA VAL A 55 5.68 15.05 -7.81
C VAL A 55 6.79 15.94 -7.29
N LYS A 56 7.90 16.03 -8.02
CA LYS A 56 8.98 16.97 -7.74
C LYS A 56 8.90 18.10 -8.76
N VAL A 57 8.78 19.32 -8.28
CA VAL A 57 8.79 20.53 -9.10
C VAL A 57 10.16 21.17 -8.97
N GLU A 58 10.89 21.19 -10.07
CA GLU A 58 12.16 21.87 -10.17
C GLU A 58 11.97 23.23 -10.85
N PRO A 59 12.57 24.31 -10.32
CA PRO A 59 12.49 25.62 -10.93
C PRO A 59 13.22 25.62 -12.27
N LYS A 60 12.70 26.37 -13.24
CA LYS A 60 13.42 26.63 -14.48
C LYS A 60 14.67 27.47 -14.18
N GLU A 61 15.77 27.12 -14.83
CA GLU A 61 17.06 27.76 -14.65
C GLU A 61 16.94 29.28 -14.87
N GLY A 62 17.32 30.06 -13.86
CA GLY A 62 17.24 31.53 -13.87
C GLY A 62 15.98 32.16 -13.29
N MET A 63 14.99 31.40 -12.82
CA MET A 63 13.85 31.95 -12.06
C MET A 63 13.95 31.66 -10.57
N PRO A 64 13.62 32.62 -9.67
CA PRO A 64 13.58 32.42 -8.23
C PRO A 64 12.30 31.67 -7.83
N SER A 65 12.11 30.45 -8.35
CA SER A 65 10.97 29.60 -8.02
C SER A 65 11.39 28.55 -6.99
N GLU A 66 10.48 28.22 -6.08
CA GLU A 66 10.75 27.30 -4.98
C GLU A 66 10.74 25.84 -5.45
N ARG A 67 11.68 25.02 -4.94
CA ARG A 67 11.66 23.57 -5.16
C ARG A 67 10.62 22.94 -4.26
N VAL A 68 9.66 22.25 -4.85
CA VAL A 68 8.55 21.65 -4.09
C VAL A 68 8.47 20.16 -4.33
N ALA A 69 8.34 19.39 -3.26
CA ALA A 69 8.07 17.96 -3.29
C ALA A 69 6.65 17.69 -2.77
N ILE A 70 5.79 17.16 -3.63
CA ILE A 70 4.37 16.94 -3.37
C ILE A 70 4.10 15.43 -3.30
N LYS A 71 3.31 15.02 -2.29
CA LYS A 71 2.85 13.63 -2.12
C LYS A 71 1.36 13.54 -2.34
N VAL A 72 0.93 12.84 -3.39
CA VAL A 72 -0.47 12.75 -3.81
C VAL A 72 -1.01 11.34 -3.61
N PRO A 73 -1.99 11.10 -2.73
CA PRO A 73 -2.58 9.77 -2.58
C PRO A 73 -3.28 9.29 -3.87
N LEU A 74 -2.90 8.13 -4.40
CA LEU A 74 -3.49 7.59 -5.63
C LEU A 74 -4.96 7.19 -5.47
N ALA A 75 -5.41 6.96 -4.23
CA ALA A 75 -6.83 6.76 -3.94
C ALA A 75 -7.68 7.97 -4.39
N LEU A 76 -7.18 9.20 -4.24
CA LEU A 76 -7.91 10.42 -4.63
C LEU A 76 -8.00 10.57 -6.15
N ILE A 77 -6.92 10.20 -6.86
CA ILE A 77 -6.85 10.25 -8.32
C ILE A 77 -7.85 9.25 -8.92
N LYS A 78 -7.90 8.02 -8.41
CA LYS A 78 -8.81 6.97 -8.90
C LYS A 78 -10.29 7.31 -8.72
N THR A 79 -10.61 8.11 -7.71
CA THR A 79 -11.99 8.51 -7.41
C THR A 79 -12.44 9.78 -8.14
N GLY A 80 -11.55 10.45 -8.88
CA GLY A 80 -11.87 11.74 -9.52
C GLY A 80 -12.18 12.85 -8.53
N LEU A 81 -11.64 12.77 -7.30
CA LEU A 81 -11.89 13.75 -6.25
C LEU A 81 -11.09 15.03 -6.56
N ASN A 82 -11.77 16.18 -6.50
CA ASN A 82 -11.20 17.48 -6.81
C ASN A 82 -10.08 17.87 -5.82
N PHE A 83 -8.83 17.63 -6.24
CA PHE A 83 -7.62 17.99 -5.49
C PHE A 83 -7.49 19.51 -5.25
N SER A 84 -8.17 20.34 -6.06
CA SER A 84 -8.22 21.80 -5.94
C SER A 84 -8.62 22.29 -4.55
N LYS A 85 -9.44 21.53 -3.80
CA LYS A 85 -9.85 21.88 -2.43
C LYS A 85 -8.72 21.81 -1.40
N PHE A 86 -7.65 21.09 -1.69
CA PHE A 86 -6.47 20.97 -0.81
C PHE A 86 -5.37 21.96 -1.16
N ILE A 87 -5.53 22.70 -2.28
CA ILE A 87 -4.62 23.76 -2.67
C ILE A 87 -5.00 25.03 -1.90
N PRO A 88 -4.06 25.71 -1.22
CA PRO A 88 -4.30 27.00 -0.58
C PRO A 88 -4.90 28.00 -1.57
N LYS A 89 -5.87 28.82 -1.13
CA LYS A 89 -6.60 29.76 -2.01
C LYS A 89 -5.67 30.67 -2.82
N GLU A 90 -4.58 31.13 -2.23
CA GLU A 90 -3.58 32.00 -2.86
C GLU A 90 -2.84 31.32 -4.04
N ALA A 91 -2.83 29.99 -4.09
CA ALA A 91 -2.19 29.20 -5.13
C ALA A 91 -3.18 28.60 -6.15
N GLN A 92 -4.49 28.68 -5.88
CA GLN A 92 -5.51 28.09 -6.76
C GLN A 92 -5.52 28.76 -8.14
N ASP A 93 -5.52 30.09 -8.19
CA ASP A 93 -5.59 30.85 -9.45
C ASP A 93 -4.36 30.58 -10.35
N LYS A 94 -3.17 30.55 -9.75
CA LYS A 94 -1.91 30.27 -10.47
C LYS A 94 -1.87 28.84 -11.03
N VAL A 95 -2.40 27.88 -10.28
CA VAL A 95 -2.47 26.48 -10.72
C VAL A 95 -3.51 26.32 -11.82
N GLN A 96 -4.70 26.92 -11.69
CA GLN A 96 -5.75 26.87 -12.70
C GLN A 96 -5.26 27.47 -14.04
N GLU A 97 -4.66 28.66 -14.00
CA GLU A 97 -4.12 29.31 -15.21
C GLU A 97 -3.04 28.44 -15.90
N SER A 98 -2.24 27.71 -15.10
CA SER A 98 -1.21 26.80 -15.64
C SER A 98 -1.81 25.52 -16.23
N MET A 99 -2.90 25.01 -15.64
CA MET A 99 -3.63 23.83 -16.13
C MET A 99 -4.39 24.14 -17.42
N ASP A 100 -5.05 25.30 -17.48
CA ASP A 100 -5.76 25.78 -18.67
C ASP A 100 -4.80 25.93 -19.87
N LYS A 101 -3.61 26.51 -19.63
CA LYS A 101 -2.54 26.62 -20.64
C LYS A 101 -2.03 25.27 -21.14
N MET A 102 -2.11 24.22 -20.31
CA MET A 102 -1.71 22.86 -20.66
C MET A 102 -2.86 22.04 -21.27
N GLY A 103 -4.07 22.62 -21.42
CA GLY A 103 -5.23 21.93 -21.98
C GLY A 103 -5.82 20.86 -21.07
N ILE A 104 -5.56 20.95 -19.76
CA ILE A 104 -6.10 20.04 -18.75
C ILE A 104 -7.26 20.78 -18.04
N PRO A 105 -8.52 20.34 -18.23
CA PRO A 105 -9.68 20.95 -17.57
C PRO A 105 -9.75 20.65 -16.07
#